data_AF-A0A6J5TDL6-F1
#
_entry.id   AF-A0A6J5TDL6-F1
#
_cell.length_a   1.000
_cell.length_b   1.000
_cell.length_c   1.000
_cell.angle_alpha   90.00
_cell.angle_beta   90.00
_cell.angle_gamma   90.00
#
_symmetry.space_group_name_H-M   'P 1'
#
loop_
_entity.id
_entity.type
_entity.pdbx_description
1 polymer ?
#
loop_
_entity_poly.entity_id
_entity_poly.type
_entity_poly.pdbx_seq_one_letter_code
_entity_poly.pdbx_strand_id
1 'polypeptide(L)'
;MRGSTILLLLVLGFIGQKSSCIDIFPGKKHFVRIVNQLEKEQLDYHCRSADDDVGLRSLLPDGEWEFGFRNNFINTHWDCDFWYANYSAHFRAFDWYDDFLEKCGGAHCIWAAREDGISLYSITENEWYIELGWTENKPHL
;
A
#
# COMPACT_ATOMS: atom_id res chain seq x y z
N MET A 1 10.58 66.94 -14.15
CA MET A 1 10.01 65.82 -13.36
C MET A 1 9.12 64.96 -14.25
N ARG A 2 9.68 63.94 -14.91
CA ARG A 2 8.99 62.83 -15.61
C ARG A 2 10.08 61.79 -15.85
N GLY A 3 10.04 60.53 -15.46
CA GLY A 3 9.12 59.68 -14.71
C GLY A 3 9.74 58.30 -14.91
N SER A 4 10.54 57.83 -13.95
CA SER A 4 11.19 56.52 -14.05
C SER A 4 10.30 55.50 -13.36
N THR A 5 9.47 54.83 -14.14
CA THR A 5 8.65 53.73 -13.64
C THR A 5 9.44 52.44 -13.83
N ILE A 6 10.10 52.00 -12.76
CA ILE A 6 10.82 50.71 -12.71
C ILE A 6 9.77 49.59 -12.81
N LEU A 7 9.88 48.74 -13.84
CA LEU A 7 9.07 47.54 -14.00
C LEU A 7 9.35 46.56 -12.84
N LEU A 8 8.36 46.33 -11.99
CA LEU A 8 8.36 45.22 -11.03
C LEU A 8 8.04 43.92 -11.79
N LEU A 9 9.07 43.08 -12.00
CA LEU A 9 8.89 41.71 -12.48
C LEU A 9 8.31 40.85 -11.34
N LEU A 10 6.99 40.69 -11.32
CA LEU A 10 6.33 39.68 -10.51
C LEU A 10 6.59 38.30 -11.13
N VAL A 11 7.67 37.65 -10.70
CA VAL A 11 7.86 36.22 -10.98
C VAL A 11 6.88 35.47 -10.08
N LEU A 12 5.66 35.26 -10.57
CA LEU A 12 4.74 34.30 -9.99
C LEU A 12 5.38 32.92 -10.17
N GLY A 13 6.07 32.46 -9.13
CA GLY A 13 6.48 31.07 -9.04
C GLY A 13 5.22 30.22 -9.12
N PHE A 14 5.00 29.58 -10.27
CA PHE A 14 4.13 28.41 -10.34
C PHE A 14 4.85 27.30 -9.58
N ILE A 15 4.75 27.33 -8.26
CA ILE A 15 4.97 26.13 -7.45
C ILE A 15 3.88 25.19 -7.95
N GLY A 16 4.29 24.23 -8.77
CA GLY A 16 3.42 23.18 -9.27
C GLY A 16 2.76 22.54 -8.08
N GLN A 17 1.48 22.86 -7.85
CA GLN A 17 0.65 22.14 -6.92
C GLN A 17 0.56 20.74 -7.50
N LYS A 18 1.34 19.80 -6.93
CA LYS A 18 1.08 18.38 -7.14
C LYS A 18 -0.34 18.17 -6.62
N SER A 19 -1.31 18.08 -7.53
CA SER A 19 -2.64 17.62 -7.18
C SER A 19 -2.49 16.16 -6.81
N SER A 20 -2.23 15.90 -5.53
CA SER A 20 -2.55 14.60 -4.95
C SER A 20 -4.08 14.55 -4.93
N CYS A 21 -4.68 13.82 -5.87
CA CYS A 21 -6.12 13.55 -5.85
C CYS A 21 -6.42 12.41 -4.86
N ILE A 22 -6.06 12.61 -3.59
CA ILE A 22 -6.54 11.75 -2.51
C ILE A 22 -7.87 12.32 -2.05
N ASP A 23 -8.87 12.07 -2.88
CA ASP A 23 -10.24 12.32 -2.50
C ASP A 23 -10.73 11.16 -1.62
N ILE A 24 -10.86 11.42 -0.30
CA ILE A 24 -11.59 10.57 0.65
C ILE A 24 -13.10 10.78 0.42
N PHE A 25 -13.63 10.30 -0.70
CA PHE A 25 -15.08 10.28 -0.92
C PHE A 25 -15.67 8.97 -0.39
N PRO A 26 -16.72 9.01 0.46
CA PRO A 26 -17.42 7.80 0.87
C PRO A 26 -17.89 7.03 -0.37
N GLY A 27 -17.63 5.72 -0.37
CA GLY A 27 -17.93 4.84 -1.49
C GLY A 27 -16.83 4.70 -2.55
N LYS A 28 -15.66 5.35 -2.40
CA LYS A 28 -14.49 5.06 -3.25
C LYS A 28 -14.08 3.60 -3.13
N LYS A 29 -13.76 2.98 -4.26
CA LYS A 29 -13.29 1.59 -4.31
C LYS A 29 -11.78 1.56 -4.12
N HIS A 30 -11.33 0.76 -3.18
CA HIS A 30 -9.92 0.50 -2.89
C HIS A 30 -9.61 -0.97 -3.19
N PHE A 31 -8.33 -1.26 -3.37
CA PHE A 31 -7.83 -2.58 -3.72
C PHE A 31 -6.58 -2.91 -2.93
N VAL A 32 -6.50 -4.14 -2.45
CA VAL A 32 -5.28 -4.74 -1.92
C VAL A 32 -4.88 -5.86 -2.86
N ARG A 33 -3.67 -5.79 -3.39
CA ARG A 33 -3.06 -6.83 -4.22
C ARG A 33 -1.90 -7.47 -3.47
N ILE A 34 -1.82 -8.78 -3.56
CA ILE A 34 -0.76 -9.61 -2.98
C ILE A 34 -0.05 -10.30 -4.13
N VAL A 35 1.27 -10.21 -4.14
CA VAL A 35 2.14 -10.84 -5.14
C VAL A 35 3.12 -11.75 -4.41
N ASN A 36 3.22 -13.00 -4.83
CA ASN A 36 4.26 -13.90 -4.36
C ASN A 36 5.50 -13.75 -5.24
N GLN A 37 6.56 -13.14 -4.70
CA GLN A 37 7.87 -12.99 -5.32
C GLN A 37 8.95 -13.79 -4.58
N LEU A 38 8.56 -14.83 -3.84
CA LEU A 38 9.48 -15.84 -3.31
C LEU A 38 9.96 -16.72 -4.45
N GLU A 39 11.21 -17.20 -4.40
CA GLU A 39 11.82 -17.89 -5.55
C GLU A 39 11.13 -19.23 -5.84
N LYS A 40 10.74 -19.96 -4.79
CA LYS A 40 10.25 -21.35 -4.88
C LYS A 40 9.08 -21.66 -3.98
N GLU A 41 8.85 -20.81 -2.99
CA GLU A 41 7.93 -21.11 -1.90
C GLU A 41 6.52 -20.65 -2.23
N GLN A 42 5.55 -21.47 -1.83
CA GLN A 42 4.16 -21.05 -1.82
C GLN A 42 3.97 -20.05 -0.67
N LEU A 43 3.24 -18.97 -0.95
CA LEU A 43 2.81 -18.01 0.04
C LEU A 43 1.39 -18.35 0.47
N ASP A 44 1.21 -18.70 1.75
CA ASP A 44 -0.10 -18.74 2.38
C ASP A 44 -0.42 -17.37 2.98
N TYR A 45 -1.68 -16.95 2.89
CA TYR A 45 -2.10 -15.65 3.40
C TYR A 45 -3.54 -15.63 3.88
N HIS A 46 -3.80 -14.77 4.86
CA HIS A 46 -5.13 -14.49 5.38
C HIS A 46 -5.26 -12.99 5.63
N CYS A 47 -6.23 -12.36 4.97
CA CYS A 47 -6.51 -10.94 5.14
C CYS A 47 -7.92 -10.74 5.69
N ARG A 48 -8.06 -9.84 6.65
CA ARG A 48 -9.34 -9.55 7.31
C ARG A 48 -9.45 -8.09 7.67
N SER A 49 -10.68 -7.63 7.73
CA SER A 49 -11.09 -6.33 8.26
C SER A 49 -12.03 -6.55 9.46
N ALA A 50 -12.60 -5.48 10.00
CA ALA A 50 -13.59 -5.58 11.07
C ALA A 50 -14.87 -6.32 10.64
N ASP A 51 -15.32 -6.10 9.40
CA ASP A 51 -16.62 -6.57 8.90
C ASP A 51 -16.51 -7.71 7.87
N ASP A 52 -15.38 -7.81 7.17
CA ASP A 52 -15.16 -8.74 6.07
C ASP A 52 -13.88 -9.59 6.27
N ASP A 53 -13.91 -10.82 5.76
CA ASP A 53 -12.79 -11.75 5.80
C ASP A 53 -12.58 -12.37 4.39
N VAL A 54 -11.35 -12.30 3.87
CA VAL A 54 -10.97 -12.90 2.58
C VAL A 54 -10.89 -14.43 2.64
N GLY A 55 -10.65 -14.95 3.85
CA GLY A 55 -10.32 -16.34 4.15
C GLY A 55 -8.84 -16.67 3.95
N LEU A 56 -8.48 -17.89 4.34
CA LEU A 56 -7.15 -18.47 4.09
C LEU A 56 -7.02 -18.85 2.61
N ARG A 57 -5.92 -18.42 1.99
CA ARG A 57 -5.61 -18.64 0.58
C ARG A 57 -4.12 -18.88 0.39
N SER A 58 -3.74 -19.30 -0.82
CA SER A 58 -2.37 -19.60 -1.19
C SER A 58 -2.03 -19.11 -2.60
N LEU A 59 -0.80 -18.65 -2.79
CA LEU A 59 -0.23 -18.26 -4.09
C LEU A 59 1.04 -19.06 -4.36
N LEU A 60 1.11 -19.72 -5.52
CA LEU A 60 2.36 -20.27 -6.03
C LEU A 60 3.36 -19.15 -6.38
N PRO A 61 4.66 -19.46 -6.54
CA PRO A 61 5.63 -18.48 -7.03
C PRO A 61 5.13 -17.74 -8.27
N ASP A 62 5.43 -16.44 -8.34
CA ASP A 62 4.96 -15.48 -9.35
C ASP A 62 3.43 -15.27 -9.41
N GLY A 63 2.67 -15.88 -8.49
CA GLY A 63 1.23 -15.72 -8.40
C GLY A 63 0.83 -14.37 -7.82
N GLU A 64 -0.31 -13.84 -8.27
CA GLU A 64 -0.93 -12.64 -7.70
C GLU A 64 -2.42 -12.86 -7.42
N TRP A 65 -2.93 -12.15 -6.41
CA TRP A 65 -4.34 -12.07 -6.13
C TRP A 65 -4.73 -10.70 -5.63
N GLU A 66 -5.92 -10.23 -6.01
CA GLU A 66 -6.42 -8.91 -5.66
C GLU A 66 -7.88 -8.99 -5.20
N PHE A 67 -8.20 -8.22 -4.18
CA PHE A 67 -9.57 -7.97 -3.78
C PHE A 67 -9.83 -6.48 -3.67
N GLY A 68 -11.07 -6.10 -3.99
CA GLY A 68 -11.52 -4.72 -3.91
C GLY A 68 -12.69 -4.56 -2.96
N PHE A 69 -12.68 -3.47 -2.21
CA PHE A 69 -13.72 -3.13 -1.24
C PHE A 69 -14.07 -1.64 -1.38
N ARG A 70 -15.22 -1.23 -0.84
CA ARG A 70 -15.62 0.17 -0.81
C ARG A 70 -15.45 0.71 0.59
N ASN A 71 -14.81 1.87 0.69
CA ASN A 71 -14.69 2.55 1.97
C ASN A 71 -16.03 3.23 2.30
N ASN A 72 -16.89 2.51 3.02
CA ASN A 72 -18.19 3.02 3.47
C ASN A 72 -18.14 3.58 4.90
N PHE A 73 -17.03 3.37 5.62
CA PHE A 73 -16.86 3.74 7.03
C PHE A 73 -15.60 4.55 7.25
N ILE A 74 -15.61 5.44 8.24
CA ILE A 74 -14.47 6.32 8.57
C ILE A 74 -13.34 5.55 9.30
N ASN A 75 -13.33 4.21 9.28
CA ASN A 75 -12.35 3.38 10.02
C ASN A 75 -12.00 2.05 9.31
N THR A 76 -12.21 1.96 8.00
CA THR A 76 -11.91 0.72 7.26
C THR A 76 -10.40 0.48 7.25
N HIS A 77 -9.98 -0.68 7.77
CA HIS A 77 -8.61 -1.16 7.70
C HIS A 77 -8.60 -2.64 7.34
N TRP A 78 -7.49 -3.10 6.77
CA TRP A 78 -7.25 -4.51 6.50
C TRP A 78 -5.92 -4.91 7.09
N ASP A 79 -5.93 -5.95 7.91
CA ASP A 79 -4.72 -6.58 8.40
C ASP A 79 -4.54 -7.92 7.69
N CYS A 80 -3.31 -8.23 7.30
CA CYS A 80 -2.95 -9.45 6.61
C CYS A 80 -1.86 -10.20 7.38
N ASP A 81 -2.01 -11.51 7.40
CA ASP A 81 -1.04 -12.46 7.91
C ASP A 81 -0.51 -13.27 6.72
N PHE A 82 0.80 -13.32 6.54
CA PHE A 82 1.50 -14.10 5.52
C PHE A 82 2.35 -15.18 6.15
N TRP A 83 2.46 -16.32 5.47
CA TRP A 83 3.29 -17.45 5.88
C TRP A 83 3.94 -18.12 4.67
N TYR A 84 5.18 -18.54 4.84
CA TYR A 84 5.84 -19.48 3.95
C TYR A 84 6.90 -20.24 4.76
N ALA A 85 7.12 -21.52 4.44
CA ALA A 85 8.04 -22.39 5.19
C ALA A 85 7.84 -22.27 6.72
N ASN A 86 8.85 -21.79 7.44
CA ASN A 86 8.82 -21.52 8.88
C ASN A 86 8.77 -20.01 9.21
N TYR A 87 8.40 -19.15 8.27
CA TYR A 87 8.33 -17.70 8.46
C TYR A 87 6.89 -17.19 8.52
N SER A 88 6.69 -16.08 9.22
CA SER A 88 5.42 -15.35 9.23
C SER A 88 5.62 -13.84 9.27
N ALA A 89 4.62 -13.12 8.77
CA ALA A 89 4.55 -11.67 8.87
C ALA A 89 3.10 -11.22 9.07
N HIS A 90 2.87 -10.37 10.06
CA HIS A 90 1.58 -9.70 10.28
C HIS A 90 1.75 -8.21 10.00
N PHE A 91 0.90 -7.64 9.16
CA PHE A 91 1.00 -6.22 8.79
C PHE A 91 -0.36 -5.63 8.41
N ARG A 92 -0.45 -4.30 8.51
CA ARG A 92 -1.59 -3.54 8.00
C ARG A 92 -1.46 -3.36 6.49
N ALA A 93 -2.33 -4.01 5.73
CA ALA A 93 -2.34 -3.96 4.27
C ALA A 93 -3.12 -2.75 3.73
N PHE A 94 -4.04 -2.20 4.52
CA PHE A 94 -4.79 -0.99 4.21
C PHE A 94 -5.18 -0.23 5.48
N ASP A 95 -5.09 1.10 5.43
CA ASP A 95 -5.73 2.01 6.38
C ASP A 95 -6.37 3.18 5.63
N TRP A 96 -7.41 3.78 6.19
CA TRP A 96 -8.16 4.86 5.55
C TRP A 96 -7.49 6.22 5.68
N TYR A 97 -6.45 6.35 6.53
CA TYR A 97 -5.72 7.60 6.73
C TYR A 97 -4.94 8.02 5.49
N ASP A 98 -4.89 9.33 5.22
CA ASP A 98 -4.27 9.91 4.03
C ASP A 98 -2.79 9.53 3.88
N ASP A 99 -2.04 9.50 4.97
CA ASP A 99 -0.63 9.13 4.97
C ASP A 99 -0.41 7.69 4.50
N PHE A 100 -1.32 6.77 4.82
CA PHE A 100 -1.28 5.40 4.32
C PHE A 100 -1.61 5.35 2.83
N LEU A 101 -2.63 6.08 2.38
CA LEU A 101 -3.02 6.13 0.97
C LEU A 101 -1.94 6.77 0.09
N GLU A 102 -1.23 7.77 0.62
CA GLU A 102 -0.06 8.39 -0.01
C GLU A 102 1.06 7.38 -0.21
N LYS A 103 1.35 6.54 0.80
CA LYS A 103 2.36 5.46 0.68
C LYS A 103 2.04 4.46 -0.41
N CYS A 104 0.77 4.06 -0.53
CA CYS A 104 0.33 3.18 -1.63
C CYS A 104 0.39 3.90 -3.00
N GLY A 105 0.36 5.24 -3.01
CA GLY A 105 0.26 6.04 -4.23
C GLY A 105 -1.13 6.01 -4.86
N GLY A 106 -2.18 5.83 -4.06
CA GLY A 106 -3.57 5.93 -4.51
C GLY A 106 -4.51 4.87 -3.93
N ALA A 107 -5.45 4.39 -4.75
CA ALA A 107 -6.50 3.46 -4.32
C ALA A 107 -6.05 1.98 -4.31
N HIS A 108 -4.86 1.68 -4.83
CA HIS A 108 -4.31 0.33 -4.90
C HIS A 108 -3.10 0.23 -3.97
N CYS A 109 -3.17 -0.63 -2.96
CA CYS A 109 -2.03 -1.00 -2.15
C CYS A 109 -1.53 -2.36 -2.64
N ILE A 110 -0.31 -2.40 -3.18
CA ILE A 110 0.26 -3.59 -3.80
C ILE A 110 1.41 -4.08 -2.92
N TRP A 111 1.24 -5.29 -2.39
CA TRP A 111 2.17 -5.92 -1.46
C TRP A 111 2.86 -7.11 -2.13
N ALA A 112 4.16 -7.25 -1.94
CA ALA A 112 4.93 -8.39 -2.39
C ALA A 112 5.58 -9.11 -1.20
N ALA A 113 5.40 -10.43 -1.15
CA ALA A 113 6.20 -11.31 -0.32
C ALA A 113 7.51 -11.62 -1.06
N ARG A 114 8.64 -11.28 -0.46
CA ARG A 114 9.98 -11.47 -1.01
C ARG A 114 10.87 -12.14 0.02
N GLU A 115 12.03 -12.65 -0.41
CA GLU A 115 12.98 -13.29 0.51
C GLU A 115 13.49 -12.33 1.61
N ASP A 116 13.56 -11.03 1.33
CA ASP A 116 14.02 -10.00 2.26
C ASP A 116 12.91 -9.41 3.15
N GLY A 117 11.64 -9.70 2.86
CA GLY A 117 10.51 -9.25 3.67
C GLY A 117 9.24 -8.98 2.87
N ILE A 118 8.34 -8.22 3.50
CA ILE A 118 7.10 -7.73 2.93
C ILE A 118 7.34 -6.34 2.38
N SER A 119 7.19 -6.18 1.07
CA SER A 119 7.40 -4.91 0.38
C SER A 119 6.08 -4.28 -0.05
N LEU A 120 5.94 -2.97 0.11
CA LEU A 120 4.87 -2.15 -0.47
C LEU A 120 5.38 -1.45 -1.74
N TYR A 121 4.57 -1.46 -2.79
CA TYR A 121 4.85 -0.69 -3.99
C TYR A 121 4.29 0.74 -3.88
N SER A 122 5.15 1.75 -4.05
CA SER A 122 4.75 3.14 -4.20
C SER A 122 4.43 3.42 -5.67
N ILE A 123 3.15 3.57 -6.00
CA ILE A 123 2.72 3.87 -7.38
C ILE A 123 3.24 5.24 -7.84
N THR A 124 3.32 6.21 -6.92
CA THR A 124 3.76 7.58 -7.22
C THR A 124 5.23 7.63 -7.61
N GLU A 125 6.06 6.81 -6.98
CA GLU A 125 7.51 6.81 -7.18
C GLU A 125 7.97 5.69 -8.12
N ASN A 126 7.09 4.73 -8.40
CA ASN A 126 7.37 3.55 -9.21
C ASN A 126 8.50 2.70 -8.61
N GLU A 127 8.48 2.54 -7.28
CA GLU A 127 9.52 1.87 -6.50
C GLU A 127 8.93 0.96 -5.42
N TRP A 128 9.71 -0.02 -4.98
CA TRP A 128 9.35 -0.93 -3.88
C TRP A 128 10.07 -0.58 -2.59
N TYR A 129 9.34 -0.59 -1.49
CA TYR A 129 9.87 -0.33 -0.15
C TYR A 129 9.61 -1.53 0.75
N ILE A 130 10.65 -2.04 1.41
CA ILE A 130 10.50 -3.09 2.43
C ILE A 130 9.91 -2.44 3.68
N GLU A 131 8.72 -2.86 4.06
CA GLU A 131 8.00 -2.33 5.23
C GLU A 131 8.27 -3.18 6.48
N LEU A 132 8.44 -4.49 6.31
CA LEU A 132 8.59 -5.42 7.41
C LEU A 132 9.42 -6.64 7.01
N GLY A 133 10.30 -7.10 7.89
CA GLY A 133 11.02 -8.37 7.73
C GLY A 133 10.24 -9.57 8.28
N TRP A 134 10.56 -10.76 7.80
CA TRP A 134 9.96 -12.00 8.27
C TRP A 134 10.32 -12.33 9.72
N THR A 135 9.36 -12.91 10.43
CA THR A 135 9.58 -13.53 11.75
C THR A 135 9.71 -15.03 11.60
N GLU A 136 10.80 -15.61 12.11
CA GLU A 136 10.97 -17.06 12.13
C GLU A 136 10.10 -17.68 13.25
N ASN A 137 9.19 -18.56 12.86
CA ASN A 137 8.36 -19.33 13.76
C ASN A 137 9.22 -20.44 14.39
N LYS A 138 9.57 -20.30 15.67
CA LYS A 138 10.22 -21.38 16.41
C LYS A 138 9.23 -22.53 16.59
N PRO A 139 9.62 -23.78 16.33
CA PRO A 139 8.78 -24.91 16.69
C PRO A 139 8.56 -24.87 18.20
N HIS A 140 7.29 -24.89 18.62
CA HIS A 140 6.94 -25.10 20.01
C HIS A 140 7.35 -26.54 20.37
N LEU A 141 8.54 -26.69 20.95
CA LEU A 141 9.02 -27.93 21.57
C LEU A 141 8.17 -28.27 22.80
#